data_AF-A0A1A8U3Z7-F1
#
_entry.id   AF-A0A1A8U3Z7-F1
#
_cell.length_a   1.000
_cell.length_b   1.000
_cell.length_c   1.000
_cell.angle_alpha   90.00
_cell.angle_beta   90.00
_cell.angle_gamma   90.00
#
_symmetry.space_group_name_H-M   'P 1'
#
loop_
_entity.id
_entity.type
_entity.pdbx_description
1 polymer ?
#
loop_
_entity_poly.entity_id
_entity_poly.type
_entity_poly.pdbx_seq_one_letter_code
_entity_poly.pdbx_strand_id
1 'polypeptide(L)' 'SLSEEDDVFVYTLEDEPDSPPENLSVLETSSSTATLTWSAPGKANGVIQYYEVLYENESFSTVMNVTSNKATLMN' A
#
# COMPACT_ATOMS: atom_id res chain seq x y z
N SER A 1 22.98 32.82 20.90
CA SER A 1 21.70 32.47 20.25
C SER A 1 22.03 31.37 19.28
N LEU A 2 21.44 30.18 19.45
CA LEU A 2 21.56 29.10 18.46
C LEU A 2 20.80 29.53 17.20
N SER A 3 21.46 29.48 16.05
CA SER A 3 20.84 29.73 14.75
C SER A 3 20.22 28.44 14.22
N GLU A 4 19.25 28.54 13.30
CA GLU A 4 18.60 27.39 12.63
C GLU A 4 19.61 26.47 11.89
N GLU A 5 20.88 26.88 11.72
CA GLU A 5 21.96 26.04 11.18
C GLU A 5 22.50 24.99 12.17
N ASP A 6 22.12 25.03 13.45
CA ASP A 6 22.53 24.05 14.47
C ASP A 6 21.53 22.88 14.62
N ASP A 7 20.48 22.81 13.79
CA ASP A 7 19.47 21.76 13.87
C ASP A 7 19.99 20.42 13.32
N VAL A 8 19.98 19.40 14.18
CA VAL A 8 20.35 18.03 13.82
C VAL A 8 19.08 17.19 13.64
N PHE A 9 18.84 16.73 12.41
CA PHE A 9 17.77 15.80 12.09
C PHE A 9 18.26 14.36 12.19
N VAL A 10 17.60 13.57 13.04
CA VAL A 10 17.84 12.13 13.19
C VAL A 10 16.56 11.36 12.88
N TYR A 11 16.71 10.20 12.26
CA TYR A 11 15.62 9.28 11.97
C TYR A 11 15.74 8.03 12.85
N THR A 12 14.60 7.45 13.24
CA THR A 12 14.57 6.14 13.88
C THR A 12 14.76 5.04 12.85
N LEU A 13 15.00 3.81 13.32
CA LEU A 13 14.90 2.63 12.46
C LEU A 13 13.46 2.47 11.97
N GLU A 14 13.29 1.82 10.82
CA GLU A 14 11.98 1.44 10.29
C GLU A 14 11.36 0.31 11.13
N ASP A 15 10.04 0.20 11.09
CA ASP A 15 9.25 -0.81 11.77
C ASP A 15 8.05 -1.24 10.90
N GLU A 16 7.27 -2.22 11.35
CA GLU A 16 6.06 -2.65 10.65
C GLU A 16 5.01 -1.53 10.53
N PRO A 17 4.22 -1.49 9.44
CA PRO A 17 3.08 -0.59 9.36
C PRO A 17 2.11 -0.81 10.52
N ASP A 18 1.59 0.28 11.09
CA ASP A 18 0.69 0.19 12.26
C ASP A 18 -0.74 -0.26 11.90
N SER A 19 -1.08 -0.23 10.61
CA SER A 19 -2.39 -0.59 10.10
C SER A 19 -2.28 -1.23 8.70
N PRO A 20 -3.34 -1.93 8.24
CA PRO A 20 -3.44 -2.35 6.84
C PRO A 20 -3.70 -1.13 5.92
N PRO A 21 -3.64 -1.32 4.58
CA PRO A 21 -4.05 -0.28 3.64
C PRO A 21 -5.50 0.15 3.87
N GLU A 22 -5.76 1.44 3.80
CA GLU A 22 -7.07 2.01 4.12
C GLU A 22 -7.89 2.31 2.87
N ASN A 23 -9.20 2.55 3.02
CA ASN A 23 -10.07 3.04 1.94
C ASN A 23 -10.04 2.20 0.64
N LEU A 24 -9.97 0.87 0.78
CA LEU A 24 -10.06 -0.04 -0.36
C LEU A 24 -11.38 0.16 -1.13
N SER A 25 -11.27 0.41 -2.42
CA SER A 25 -12.41 0.62 -3.31
C SER A 25 -12.16 0.08 -4.72
N VAL A 26 -13.26 -0.18 -5.43
CA VAL A 26 -13.25 -0.60 -6.83
C VAL A 26 -13.46 0.64 -7.70
N LEU A 27 -12.51 0.93 -8.59
CA LEU A 27 -12.59 2.03 -9.54
C LEU A 27 -13.37 1.66 -10.79
N GLU A 28 -13.01 0.53 -11.41
CA GLU A 28 -13.55 0.10 -12.70
C GLU A 28 -13.69 -1.41 -12.75
N THR A 29 -14.68 -1.90 -13.49
CA THR A 29 -14.89 -3.33 -13.73
C THR A 29 -15.22 -3.57 -15.20
N SER A 30 -14.79 -4.73 -15.70
CA SER A 30 -15.19 -5.28 -16.99
C SER A 30 -15.60 -6.74 -16.82
N SER A 31 -15.94 -7.43 -17.90
CA SER A 31 -16.25 -8.86 -17.84
C SER A 31 -15.08 -9.74 -17.40
N SER A 32 -13.84 -9.26 -17.49
CA SER A 32 -12.63 -10.04 -17.16
C SER A 32 -11.61 -9.30 -16.30
N THR A 33 -11.89 -8.05 -15.90
CA THR A 33 -10.96 -7.24 -15.10
C THR A 33 -11.66 -6.45 -14.01
N ALA A 34 -10.94 -6.18 -12.93
CA ALA A 34 -11.36 -5.26 -11.88
C ALA A 34 -10.17 -4.40 -11.43
N THR A 35 -10.36 -3.08 -11.40
CA THR A 35 -9.35 -2.13 -10.96
C THR A 35 -9.65 -1.69 -9.54
N LEU A 36 -8.71 -1.95 -8.63
CA LEU A 36 -8.78 -1.60 -7.22
C LEU A 36 -7.90 -0.40 -6.90
N THR A 37 -8.28 0.38 -5.90
CA THR A 37 -7.46 1.45 -5.32
C THR A 37 -7.61 1.47 -3.80
N TRP A 38 -6.57 1.92 -3.12
CA TRP A 38 -6.55 2.10 -1.67
C TRP A 38 -5.65 3.28 -1.29
N SER A 39 -5.63 3.60 -0.01
CA SER A 39 -4.71 4.53 0.64
C SER A 39 -3.61 3.77 1.38
N ALA A 40 -2.49 4.44 1.60
CA ALA A 40 -1.45 3.94 2.49
C ALA A 40 -1.99 3.70 3.91
N PRO A 41 -1.34 2.83 4.70
CA PRO A 41 -1.66 2.68 6.12
C PRO A 41 -1.45 3.99 6.88
N GLY A 42 -2.11 4.11 8.04
CA GLY A 42 -2.11 5.31 8.88
C GLY A 42 -0.69 5.75 9.24
N LYS A 43 0.18 4.79 9.58
CA LYS A 43 1.63 4.96 9.65
C LYS A 43 2.33 3.76 9.03
N ALA A 44 3.08 4.02 7.97
CA ALA A 44 3.93 3.01 7.35
C ALA A 44 5.15 2.62 8.19
N ASN A 45 5.56 3.48 9.14
CA ASN A 45 6.77 3.34 9.95
C ASN A 45 8.04 3.03 9.14
N GLY A 46 8.08 3.48 7.89
CA GLY A 46 9.15 3.22 6.93
C GLY A 46 8.67 3.42 5.50
N VAL A 47 9.51 3.05 4.54
CA VAL A 47 9.18 3.06 3.11
C VAL A 47 8.37 1.81 2.74
N ILE A 48 7.17 2.01 2.18
CA ILE A 48 6.34 0.91 1.69
C ILE A 48 7.01 0.26 0.48
N GLN A 49 7.40 -1.00 0.63
CA GLN A 49 8.07 -1.77 -0.43
C GLN A 49 7.07 -2.33 -1.43
N TYR A 50 5.96 -2.91 -0.94
CA TYR A 50 4.88 -3.45 -1.76
C TYR A 50 3.60 -3.63 -0.92
N TYR A 51 2.48 -3.77 -1.62
CA TYR A 51 1.22 -4.27 -1.09
C TYR A 51 0.98 -5.66 -1.64
N GLU A 52 0.48 -6.56 -0.79
CA GLU A 52 0.03 -7.89 -1.18
C GLU A 52 -1.48 -7.85 -1.42
N VAL A 53 -1.92 -8.24 -2.62
CA VAL A 53 -3.33 -8.31 -3.00
C VAL A 53 -3.69 -9.76 -3.28
N LEU A 54 -4.47 -10.34 -2.37
CA LEU A 54 -5.09 -11.65 -2.53
C LEU A 54 -6.46 -11.48 -3.18
N TYR A 55 -6.75 -12.25 -4.22
CA TYR A 55 -8.08 -12.31 -4.82
C TYR A 55 -8.41 -13.73 -5.29
N GLU A 56 -9.68 -14.09 -5.11
CA GLU A 56 -10.15 -15.44 -5.36
C GLU A 56 -11.59 -15.48 -5.90
N ASN A 57 -11.90 -16.57 -6.61
CA ASN A 57 -13.23 -16.99 -7.06
C ASN A 57 -13.44 -18.47 -6.69
N GLU A 58 -14.57 -19.07 -7.07
CA GLU A 58 -14.92 -20.46 -6.71
C GLU A 58 -13.88 -21.52 -7.12
N SER A 59 -13.02 -21.23 -8.10
CA SER A 59 -12.06 -22.16 -8.70
C SER A 59 -10.61 -21.66 -8.73
N PHE A 60 -10.36 -20.41 -8.35
CA PHE A 60 -9.08 -19.73 -8.52
C PHE A 60 -8.79 -18.88 -7.30
N SER A 61 -7.55 -18.90 -6.81
CA SER A 61 -7.07 -18.02 -5.75
C SER A 61 -5.62 -17.66 -6.07
N THR A 62 -5.28 -16.37 -6.03
CA THR A 62 -3.93 -15.92 -6.34
C THR A 62 -3.56 -14.68 -5.52
N VAL A 63 -2.26 -14.49 -5.37
CA VAL A 63 -1.64 -13.36 -4.69
C VAL A 63 -0.81 -12.57 -5.70
N MET A 64 -0.87 -11.24 -5.65
CA MET A 64 0.00 -10.36 -6.41
C MET A 64 0.65 -9.30 -5.51
N ASN A 65 1.93 -9.01 -5.79
CA ASN A 65 2.64 -7.91 -5.15
C ASN A 65 2.63 -6.69 -6.07
N VAL A 66 2.20 -5.55 -5.53
CA VAL A 66 2.13 -4.29 -6.27
C VAL A 66 2.81 -3.17 -5.49
N THR A 67 3.53 -2.30 -6.18
CA THR A 67 4.26 -1.18 -5.55
C THR A 67 3.44 0.12 -5.55
N SER A 68 2.30 0.13 -6.26
CA SER A 68 1.34 1.22 -6.30
C SER A 68 0.13 0.92 -5.43
N ASN A 69 -0.55 1.97 -4.98
CA ASN A 69 -1.83 1.90 -4.26
C ASN A 69 -3.05 1.59 -5.16
N LYS A 70 -2.78 0.94 -6.30
CA LYS A 70 -3.72 0.57 -7.35
C LYS A 70 -3.28 -0.77 -7.93
N ALA A 71 -4.23 -1.66 -8.16
CA ALA A 71 -4.03 -2.94 -8.84
C ALA A 71 -5.12 -3.18 -9.88
N THR A 72 -4.79 -3.93 -10.93
CA THR A 72 -5.77 -4.45 -11.89
C THR A 72 -5.75 -5.96 -11.82
N LEU A 73 -6.86 -6.53 -11.34
CA LEU A 73 -7.09 -7.96 -11.29
C LEU A 73 -7.55 -8.42 -12.67
N MET A 74 -7.10 -9.60 -13.08
CA MET A 74 -7.50 -10.25 -14.33
C MET A 74 -7.97 -11.67 -14.00
N ASN A 75 -9.05 -12.10 -14.64
CA ASN A 75 -9.58 -13.46 -14.60
C ASN A 75 -9.31 -14.20 -15.91
#